data_AF-A0A7I8J7L6-F1
#
_entry.id   AF-A0A7I8J7L6-F1
#
_cell.length_a   1.000
_cell.length_b   1.000
_cell.length_c   1.000
_cell.angle_alpha   90.00
_cell.angle_beta   90.00
_cell.angle_gamma   90.00
#
_symmetry.space_group_name_H-M   'P 1'
#
loop_
_entity.id
_entity.type
_entity.pdbx_description
1 polymer ?
#
loop_
_entity_poly.entity_id
_entity_poly.type
_entity_poly.pdbx_seq_one_letter_code
_entity_poly.pdbx_strand_id
1 'polypeptide(L)'
;MNESMSAFSRRQTYSNGGGMSFSGSTIHLPFERLLSVGEEDRRQKLSRYRKKKTKRNFGRKIKYACRKALADSQPRVRGRFAKTEDPEPPASSKPVSPVPTNM
;
A
#
# COMPACT_ATOMS: atom_id res chain seq x y z
N MET A 1 -46.29 -8.23 -24.03
CA MET A 1 -45.75 -6.87 -23.85
C MET A 1 -45.63 -6.64 -22.36
N ASN A 2 -44.49 -7.05 -21.79
CA ASN A 2 -44.29 -7.00 -20.35
C ASN A 2 -42.78 -6.98 -20.10
N GLU A 3 -42.26 -5.75 -19.98
CA GLU A 3 -40.90 -5.45 -19.55
C GLU A 3 -40.74 -5.75 -18.06
N SER A 4 -39.90 -6.70 -17.70
CA SER A 4 -39.40 -6.84 -16.32
C SER A 4 -38.08 -6.09 -16.21
N MET A 5 -38.14 -4.84 -15.73
CA MET A 5 -36.96 -4.02 -15.44
C MET A 5 -36.12 -4.63 -14.32
N SER A 6 -34.83 -4.85 -14.60
CA SER A 6 -33.81 -5.29 -13.65
C SER A 6 -33.51 -4.20 -12.61
N ALA A 7 -33.64 -4.55 -11.34
CA ALA A 7 -33.27 -3.70 -10.21
C ALA A 7 -31.73 -3.61 -10.07
N PHE A 8 -31.13 -2.52 -10.54
CA PHE A 8 -29.75 -2.17 -10.21
C PHE A 8 -29.73 -1.25 -8.98
N SER A 9 -29.15 -1.77 -7.90
CA SER A 9 -28.98 -1.08 -6.63
C SER A 9 -28.08 0.17 -6.79
N ARG A 10 -28.62 1.34 -6.45
CA ARG A 10 -27.90 2.62 -6.47
C ARG A 10 -26.91 2.66 -5.30
N ARG A 11 -25.61 2.78 -5.60
CA ARG A 11 -24.62 3.15 -4.59
C ARG A 11 -24.88 4.60 -4.16
N GLN A 12 -25.26 4.80 -2.90
CA GLN A 12 -25.25 6.11 -2.26
C GLN A 12 -23.80 6.53 -2.01
N THR A 13 -23.39 7.69 -2.52
CA THR A 13 -22.14 8.34 -2.10
C THR A 13 -22.49 9.42 -1.10
N TYR A 14 -21.98 9.32 0.12
CA TYR A 14 -22.17 10.32 1.15
C TYR A 14 -21.43 11.59 0.74
N SER A 15 -22.20 12.65 0.52
CA SER A 15 -21.73 14.03 0.45
C SER A 15 -21.26 14.43 1.84
N ASN A 16 -19.95 14.45 2.08
CA ASN A 16 -19.37 15.22 3.16
C ASN A 16 -18.64 16.41 2.55
N GLY A 17 -19.27 17.58 2.67
CA GLY A 17 -18.70 18.87 2.29
C GLY A 17 -17.49 19.22 3.15
N GLY A 18 -16.55 19.93 2.53
CA GLY A 18 -15.32 20.42 3.16
C GLY A 18 -14.35 20.96 2.13
N GLY A 19 -14.77 21.98 1.38
CA GLY A 19 -13.90 22.71 0.46
C GLY A 19 -12.86 23.49 1.25
N MET A 20 -11.62 23.00 1.27
CA MET A 20 -10.50 23.76 1.82
C MET A 20 -10.07 24.81 0.78
N SER A 21 -10.41 26.06 1.04
CA SER A 21 -9.94 27.21 0.26
C SER A 21 -8.45 27.44 0.55
N PHE A 22 -7.57 26.91 -0.29
CA PHE A 22 -6.16 27.31 -0.29
C PHE A 22 -6.04 28.66 -0.99
N SER A 23 -6.05 29.74 -0.21
CA SER A 23 -5.62 31.06 -0.66
C SER A 23 -4.11 31.04 -0.88
N GLY A 24 -3.69 30.60 -2.06
CA GLY A 24 -2.30 30.61 -2.48
C GLY A 24 -2.23 30.90 -3.97
N SER A 25 -1.81 32.13 -4.27
CA SER A 25 -1.24 32.62 -5.52
C SER A 25 -1.31 31.65 -6.71
N THR A 26 -2.23 31.90 -7.64
CA THR A 26 -2.19 31.28 -8.97
C THR A 26 -0.90 31.73 -9.64
N ILE A 27 0.17 30.93 -9.50
CA ILE A 27 1.32 31.06 -10.39
C ILE A 27 0.82 30.58 -11.75
N HIS A 28 0.31 31.50 -12.55
CA HIS A 28 0.14 31.30 -13.98
C HIS A 28 1.54 31.23 -14.60
N LEU A 29 2.21 30.09 -14.40
CA LEU A 29 3.35 29.72 -15.21
C LEU A 29 2.83 29.69 -16.66
N PRO A 30 3.46 30.39 -17.60
CA PRO A 30 2.98 30.45 -18.97
C PRO A 30 2.89 29.03 -19.50
N PHE A 31 1.67 28.61 -19.78
CA PHE A 31 1.27 27.29 -20.29
C PHE A 31 2.25 26.76 -21.34
N GLU A 32 2.73 27.65 -22.22
CA GLU A 32 3.69 27.37 -23.30
C GLU A 32 5.06 26.82 -22.86
N ARG A 33 5.58 27.21 -21.68
CA ARG A 33 6.90 26.74 -21.21
C ARG A 33 6.82 25.38 -20.50
N LEU A 34 5.62 24.99 -20.05
CA LEU A 34 5.36 23.70 -19.40
C LEU A 34 5.10 22.59 -20.43
N LEU A 35 4.62 22.95 -21.63
CA LEU A 35 4.32 22.00 -22.70
C LEU A 35 5.57 21.38 -23.31
N SER A 36 6.59 22.17 -23.67
CA SER A 36 7.77 21.64 -24.36
C SER A 36 8.67 20.76 -23.47
N VAL A 37 8.98 21.22 -22.25
CA VAL A 37 9.74 20.42 -21.26
C VAL A 37 8.89 19.26 -20.72
N GLY A 38 7.60 19.49 -20.52
CA GLY A 38 6.66 18.47 -20.03
C GLY A 38 6.35 17.39 -21.07
N GLU A 39 6.41 17.68 -22.36
CA GLU A 39 6.16 16.72 -23.44
C GLU A 39 7.24 15.66 -23.52
N GLU A 40 8.51 16.06 -23.54
CA GLU A 40 9.62 15.11 -23.60
C GLU A 40 9.70 14.27 -22.31
N ASP A 41 9.59 14.92 -21.14
CA ASP A 41 9.51 14.23 -19.85
C ASP A 41 8.33 13.26 -19.78
N ARG A 42 7.16 13.64 -20.33
CA ARG A 42 5.99 12.78 -20.41
C ARG A 42 6.22 11.60 -21.35
N ARG A 43 6.80 11.82 -22.54
CA ARG A 43 7.15 10.76 -23.49
C ARG A 43 8.11 9.75 -22.86
N GLN A 44 9.12 10.22 -22.13
CA GLN A 44 10.06 9.37 -21.40
C GLN A 44 9.39 8.57 -20.28
N LYS A 45 8.56 9.21 -19.45
CA LYS A 45 7.80 8.53 -18.38
C LYS A 45 6.84 7.48 -18.96
N LEU A 46 6.14 7.79 -20.04
CA LEU A 46 5.24 6.85 -20.72
C LEU A 46 6.00 5.69 -21.35
N SER A 47 7.16 5.94 -21.96
CA SER A 47 8.05 4.89 -22.49
C SER A 47 8.50 3.94 -21.39
N ARG A 48 8.99 4.48 -20.26
CA ARG A 48 9.36 3.68 -19.08
C ARG A 48 8.17 2.87 -18.54
N TYR A 49 6.98 3.47 -18.46
CA TYR A 49 5.76 2.79 -18.04
C TYR A 49 5.40 1.63 -18.98
N ARG A 50 5.38 1.85 -20.30
CA ARG A 50 5.04 0.81 -21.30
C ARG A 50 6.03 -0.36 -21.21
N LYS A 51 7.33 -0.08 -21.18
CA LYS A 51 8.40 -1.09 -21.00
C LYS A 51 8.24 -1.86 -19.69
N LYS A 52 7.88 -1.20 -18.59
CA LYS A 52 7.62 -1.85 -17.29
C LYS A 52 6.33 -2.67 -17.33
N LYS A 53 5.30 -2.22 -18.04
CA LYS A 53 3.99 -2.88 -18.15
C LYS A 53 4.11 -4.25 -18.83
N THR A 54 4.86 -4.34 -19.92
CA THR A 54 5.06 -5.60 -20.65
C THR A 54 5.87 -6.61 -19.84
N LYS A 55 6.77 -6.15 -18.95
CA LYS A 55 7.62 -7.00 -18.10
C LYS A 55 7.06 -7.22 -16.68
N ARG A 56 5.76 -6.99 -16.45
CA ARG A 56 5.16 -7.26 -15.14
C ARG A 56 5.14 -8.77 -14.87
N ASN A 57 5.39 -9.15 -13.62
CA ASN A 57 5.29 -10.54 -13.19
C ASN A 57 3.90 -10.77 -12.61
N PHE A 58 3.06 -11.51 -13.31
CA PHE A 58 1.70 -11.86 -12.85
C PHE A 58 1.65 -13.20 -12.09
N GLY A 59 2.65 -14.07 -12.32
CA GLY A 59 2.82 -15.29 -11.54
C GLY A 59 3.25 -15.01 -10.10
N ARG A 60 3.02 -15.98 -9.21
CA ARG A 60 3.48 -15.91 -7.82
C ARG A 60 5.00 -15.99 -7.79
N LYS A 61 5.67 -14.93 -7.28
CA LYS A 61 7.12 -14.89 -7.10
C LYS A 61 7.49 -14.87 -5.61
N ILE A 62 8.29 -15.84 -5.20
CA ILE A 62 8.87 -15.88 -3.85
C ILE A 62 10.20 -15.14 -3.90
N LYS A 63 10.27 -13.92 -3.34
CA LYS A 63 11.49 -13.11 -3.35
C LYS A 63 12.48 -13.51 -2.25
N TYR A 64 11.98 -13.90 -1.07
CA TYR A 64 12.80 -14.23 0.09
C TYR A 64 12.57 -15.68 0.49
N ALA A 65 13.48 -16.56 0.07
CA ALA A 65 13.38 -18.00 0.33
C ALA A 65 13.36 -18.31 1.83
N CYS A 66 14.24 -17.68 2.62
CA CYS A 66 14.32 -17.94 4.06
C CYS A 66 13.00 -17.60 4.77
N ARG A 67 12.38 -16.46 4.44
CA ARG A 67 11.07 -16.08 5.03
C ARG A 67 9.96 -17.05 4.65
N LYS A 68 9.99 -17.61 3.43
CA LYS A 68 9.05 -18.64 2.99
C LYS A 68 9.21 -19.92 3.80
N ALA A 69 10.44 -20.40 3.95
CA ALA A 69 10.73 -21.58 4.76
C ALA A 69 10.27 -21.42 6.21
N LEU A 70 10.55 -20.26 6.83
CA LEU A 70 10.05 -19.95 8.17
C LEU A 70 8.51 -19.94 8.22
N ALA A 71 7.84 -19.32 7.25
CA ALA A 71 6.37 -19.29 7.22
C ALA A 71 5.71 -20.65 6.93
N ASP A 72 6.44 -21.58 6.32
CA ASP A 72 5.97 -22.93 6.03
C ASP A 72 6.17 -23.88 7.21
N SER A 73 7.19 -23.65 8.06
CA SER A 73 7.41 -24.44 9.28
C SER A 73 6.60 -24.00 10.50
N GLN A 74 6.06 -22.77 10.50
CA GLN A 74 5.23 -22.25 11.59
C GLN A 74 3.89 -23.03 11.74
N PRO A 75 3.44 -23.35 12.97
CA PRO A 75 2.18 -24.05 13.19
C PRO A 75 0.97 -23.26 12.68
N ARG A 76 0.02 -23.94 12.03
CA ARG A 76 -1.20 -23.32 11.49
C ARG A 76 -2.47 -24.02 11.95
N VAL A 77 -3.51 -23.25 12.28
CA VAL A 77 -4.87 -23.71 12.53
C VAL A 77 -5.81 -23.00 11.55
N ARG A 78 -6.48 -23.77 10.69
CA ARG A 78 -7.40 -23.26 9.63
C ARG A 78 -6.76 -22.16 8.76
N GLY A 79 -5.48 -22.30 8.43
CA GLY A 79 -4.72 -21.37 7.56
C GLY A 79 -4.09 -20.16 8.28
N ARG A 80 -4.42 -19.94 9.55
CA ARG A 80 -3.83 -18.88 10.39
C ARG A 80 -2.67 -19.46 11.19
N PHE A 81 -1.63 -18.66 11.48
CA PHE A 81 -0.61 -19.08 12.42
C PHE A 81 -1.23 -19.25 13.81
N ALA A 82 -0.91 -20.36 14.47
CA ALA A 82 -1.28 -20.53 15.86
C ALA A 82 -0.45 -19.58 16.72
N LYS A 83 -1.06 -19.00 17.75
CA LYS A 83 -0.27 -18.43 18.84
C LYS A 83 0.17 -19.62 19.68
N THR A 84 1.47 -19.72 19.93
CA THR A 84 1.90 -20.42 21.13
C THR A 84 1.29 -19.64 22.29
N GLU A 85 0.28 -20.20 22.94
CA GLU A 85 -0.04 -19.78 24.31
C GLU A 85 1.29 -19.82 25.05
N ASP A 86 1.72 -18.66 25.56
CA ASP A 86 3.01 -18.55 26.24
C ASP A 86 3.08 -19.66 27.29
N PRO A 87 4.10 -20.53 27.29
CA PRO A 87 4.38 -21.27 28.51
C PRO A 87 4.63 -20.18 29.57
N GLU A 88 3.72 -20.09 30.54
CA GLU A 88 3.81 -19.22 31.71
C GLU A 88 5.28 -19.05 32.08
N PRO A 89 5.86 -17.84 31.93
CA PRO A 89 7.23 -17.63 32.31
C PRO A 89 7.33 -17.94 33.81
N PRO A 90 8.24 -18.84 34.27
CA PRO A 90 8.40 -19.06 35.69
C PRO A 90 8.71 -17.70 36.31
N ALA A 91 7.86 -17.28 37.26
CA ALA A 91 7.85 -15.96 37.87
C ALA A 91 9.14 -15.66 38.64
N SER A 92 10.28 -15.43 37.98
CA SER A 92 11.52 -14.95 38.62
C SER A 92 12.67 -14.65 37.63
N SER A 93 12.64 -13.52 36.92
CA SER A 93 13.91 -12.87 36.54
C SER A 93 13.71 -11.36 36.45
N LYS A 94 14.39 -10.67 37.37
CA LYS A 94 14.30 -9.25 37.72
C LYS A 94 14.59 -8.31 36.55
N PRO A 95 14.06 -7.06 36.55
CA PRO A 95 14.38 -6.08 35.52
C PRO A 95 15.88 -5.71 35.57
N VAL A 96 16.55 -5.85 34.43
CA VAL A 96 17.93 -5.39 34.23
C VAL A 96 17.93 -3.86 34.31
N SER A 97 18.68 -3.33 35.28
CA SER A 97 18.89 -1.90 35.50
C SER A 97 19.46 -1.20 34.26
N PRO A 98 19.03 0.02 33.93
CA PRO A 98 19.55 0.75 32.77
C PRO A 98 21.02 1.12 32.99
N VAL A 99 21.86 0.77 32.02
CA VAL A 99 23.28 1.15 32.00
C VAL A 99 23.36 2.64 31.65
N PRO A 100 24.08 3.48 32.42
CA PRO A 100 24.22 4.89 32.08
C PRO A 100 25.06 5.04 30.81
N THR A 101 24.47 5.67 29.80
CA THR A 101 25.21 6.20 28.64
C THR A 101 26.04 7.39 29.09
N ASN A 102 27.37 7.30 28.97
CA ASN A 102 28.27 8.44 29.20
C ASN A 102 27.98 9.59 28.22
N MET A 103 28.09 10.82 28.74
CA MET A 103 27.97 12.11 28.05
C MET A 103 29.09 12.33 27.04
#